data_AF-A0A483JTL7-F1
#
_entry.id   AF-A0A483JTL7-F1
#
_cell.length_a   1.000
_cell.length_b   1.000
_cell.length_c   1.000
_cell.angle_alpha   90.00
_cell.angle_beta   90.00
_cell.angle_gamma   90.00
#
_symmetry.space_group_name_H-M   'P 1'
#
loop_
_entity.id
_entity.type
_entity.pdbx_description
1 polymer ?
#
loop_
_entity_poly.entity_id
_entity_poly.type
_entity_poly.pdbx_seq_one_letter_code
_entity_poly.pdbx_strand_id
1 'polypeptide(L)'
;MIYYGKVVKYLSKGYGFIEGIPFTTSNFVQRDLMVFFHIRDIKSENSRNLIKNNNYDDFYFWYSIKKTVKGISVNNIWSCYTDIPDEEITPLLKGIEFHSDRYESKNGLCLLEAKQVMHYIEIFKSEKCTEQKHVNDYIDRNGLWHQFGEMASYNDHGEYKNIPGITPAFYGIVGQIIRMKKGNGNPLTASRKMSDSPIILM
;
A
#
# COMPACT_ATOMS: atom_id res chain seq x y z
N MET A 1 10.77 -9.90 -4.05
CA MET A 1 9.37 -9.42 -4.15
C MET A 1 8.87 -9.14 -2.75
N ILE A 2 8.29 -7.96 -2.57
CA ILE A 2 7.76 -7.46 -1.31
C ILE A 2 6.24 -7.64 -1.29
N TYR A 3 5.70 -7.92 -0.12
CA TYR A 3 4.27 -8.11 0.14
C TYR A 3 3.86 -7.31 1.37
N TYR A 4 2.62 -6.84 1.41
CA TYR A 4 1.99 -6.34 2.62
C TYR A 4 0.85 -7.27 3.00
N GLY A 5 0.87 -7.82 4.21
CA GLY A 5 -0.07 -8.87 4.56
C GLY A 5 -0.52 -8.87 6.01
N LYS A 6 -1.62 -9.58 6.22
CA LYS A 6 -2.31 -9.77 7.48
C LYS A 6 -1.95 -11.12 8.07
N VAL A 7 -1.66 -11.18 9.37
CA VAL A 7 -1.60 -12.47 10.07
C VAL A 7 -2.99 -13.09 10.11
N VAL A 8 -3.14 -14.27 9.49
CA VAL A 8 -4.43 -14.98 9.42
C VAL A 8 -4.51 -16.12 10.43
N LYS A 9 -3.37 -16.60 10.91
CA LYS A 9 -3.29 -17.70 11.87
C LYS A 9 -2.01 -17.66 12.68
N TYR A 10 -2.13 -17.89 13.98
CA TYR A 10 -1.00 -18.14 14.87
C TYR A 10 -1.22 -19.43 15.66
N LEU A 11 -0.13 -20.14 15.95
CA LEU A 11 -0.14 -21.43 16.65
C LEU A 11 0.81 -21.36 17.86
N SER A 12 0.42 -22.06 18.94
CA SER A 12 1.11 -22.05 20.25
C SER A 12 2.59 -22.46 20.20
N LYS A 13 3.04 -23.06 19.10
CA LYS A 13 4.44 -23.45 18.84
C LYS A 13 5.30 -22.30 18.31
N GLY A 14 4.82 -21.06 18.31
CA GLY A 14 5.62 -19.89 17.96
C GLY A 14 5.69 -19.58 16.47
N TYR A 15 4.74 -20.08 15.67
CA TYR A 15 4.70 -19.83 14.23
C TYR A 15 3.27 -19.56 13.76
N GLY A 16 3.16 -18.95 12.58
CA GLY A 16 1.88 -18.57 12.00
C GLY A 16 1.92 -18.49 10.49
N PHE A 17 0.82 -17.97 9.95
CA PHE A 17 0.63 -17.76 8.52
C PHE A 17 0.16 -16.33 8.26
N ILE A 18 0.72 -15.74 7.20
CA ILE A 18 0.37 -14.42 6.70
C ILE A 18 -0.15 -14.54 5.26
N GLU A 19 -1.18 -13.77 4.96
CA GLU A 19 -1.70 -13.58 3.60
C GLU A 19 -1.49 -12.13 3.20
N GLY A 20 -0.84 -11.92 2.06
CA GLY A 20 -0.45 -10.58 1.64
C GLY A 20 -0.68 -10.31 0.16
N ILE A 21 -0.86 -9.03 -0.14
CA ILE A 21 -0.88 -8.50 -1.49
C ILE A 21 0.57 -8.21 -1.93
N PRO A 22 0.99 -8.68 -3.12
CA PRO A 22 2.31 -8.33 -3.64
C PRO A 22 2.35 -6.85 -4.02
N PHE A 23 3.47 -6.19 -3.77
CA PHE A 23 3.72 -4.83 -4.25
C PHE A 23 4.07 -4.86 -5.74
N THR A 24 3.05 -5.03 -6.57
CA THR A 24 3.16 -5.09 -8.04
C THR A 24 1.83 -4.73 -8.69
N THR A 25 1.88 -4.08 -9.86
CA THR A 25 0.71 -3.89 -10.73
C THR A 25 0.51 -5.03 -11.73
N SER A 26 1.50 -5.92 -11.86
CA SER A 26 1.38 -7.09 -12.73
C SER A 26 0.28 -8.02 -12.23
N ASN A 27 -0.47 -8.60 -13.17
CA ASN A 27 -1.52 -9.59 -12.88
C ASN A 27 -0.91 -10.85 -12.24
N PHE A 28 -0.75 -10.82 -10.93
CA PHE A 28 -0.42 -12.00 -10.15
C PHE A 28 -1.71 -12.76 -9.87
N VAL A 29 -1.85 -14.01 -10.32
CA VAL A 29 -2.97 -14.84 -9.88
C VAL A 29 -2.69 -15.23 -8.43
N GLN A 30 -3.27 -14.48 -7.49
CA GLN A 30 -3.18 -14.75 -6.07
C GLN A 30 -4.03 -16.00 -5.79
N ARG A 31 -3.44 -17.18 -5.99
CA ARG A 31 -3.96 -18.38 -5.33
C ARG A 31 -3.41 -18.35 -3.92
N ASP A 32 -4.22 -17.87 -2.98
CA ASP A 32 -4.13 -18.05 -1.51
C ASP A 32 -2.72 -18.35 -1.01
N LEU A 33 -1.79 -17.41 -1.25
CA LEU A 33 -0.40 -17.62 -0.89
C LEU A 33 -0.25 -17.40 0.61
N MET A 34 -0.60 -18.42 1.39
CA MET A 34 -0.31 -18.49 2.81
C MET A 34 1.20 -18.67 2.99
N VAL A 35 1.86 -17.67 3.55
CA VAL A 35 3.30 -17.68 3.78
C VAL A 35 3.56 -18.00 5.25
N PHE A 36 4.46 -18.94 5.50
CA PHE A 36 4.88 -19.31 6.85
C PHE A 36 5.76 -18.22 7.48
N PHE A 37 5.56 -17.92 8.76
CA PHE A 37 6.49 -17.11 9.55
C PHE A 37 6.72 -17.69 10.95
N HIS A 38 7.91 -17.45 11.51
CA HIS A 38 8.19 -17.73 12.92
C HIS A 38 8.12 -16.43 13.73
N ILE A 39 7.59 -16.47 14.95
CA ILE A 39 7.44 -15.29 15.82
C ILE A 39 8.78 -14.61 16.15
N ARG A 40 9.89 -15.34 16.06
CA ARG A 40 11.26 -14.84 16.25
C ARG A 40 11.72 -13.92 15.12
N ASP A 41 11.10 -14.02 13.95
CA ASP A 41 11.42 -13.15 12.81
C ASP A 41 10.83 -11.74 12.99
N ILE A 42 9.86 -11.60 13.90
CA ILE A 42 9.22 -10.33 14.26
C ILE A 42 10.05 -9.64 15.35
N LYS A 43 10.74 -8.56 14.98
CA LYS A 43 11.68 -7.86 15.87
C LYS A 43 10.97 -7.11 17.01
N SER A 44 9.86 -6.43 16.70
CA SER A 44 9.09 -5.65 17.67
C SER A 44 8.51 -6.54 18.79
N GLU A 45 8.83 -6.24 20.04
CA GLU A 45 8.27 -6.95 21.21
C GLU A 45 6.76 -6.70 21.33
N ASN A 46 6.31 -5.46 21.09
CA ASN A 46 4.88 -5.12 21.09
C ASN A 46 4.11 -5.95 20.06
N SER A 47 4.64 -6.05 18.84
CA SER A 47 4.07 -6.87 17.77
C SER A 47 4.03 -8.35 18.13
N ARG A 48 5.11 -8.87 18.73
CA ARG A 48 5.15 -10.26 19.21
C ARG A 48 4.09 -10.52 20.29
N ASN A 49 3.88 -9.57 21.19
CA ASN A 49 2.87 -9.68 22.26
C ASN A 49 1.44 -9.63 21.72
N LEU A 50 1.14 -8.76 20.76
CA LEU A 50 -0.16 -8.73 20.08
C LEU A 50 -0.49 -10.09 19.44
N ILE A 51 0.47 -10.68 18.72
CA ILE A 51 0.28 -11.98 18.08
C ILE A 51 0.10 -13.11 19.09
N LYS A 52 0.96 -13.18 20.13
CA LYS A 52 0.88 -14.23 21.15
C LYS A 52 -0.45 -14.23 21.91
N ASN A 53 -1.05 -13.06 22.09
CA ASN A 53 -2.33 -12.89 22.79
C ASN A 53 -3.55 -13.13 21.89
N ASN A 54 -3.36 -13.70 20.69
CA ASN A 54 -4.39 -13.84 19.65
C ASN A 54 -5.09 -12.53 19.27
N ASN A 55 -4.47 -11.39 19.54
CA ASN A 55 -4.96 -10.07 19.16
C ASN A 55 -4.26 -9.60 17.88
N TYR A 56 -4.31 -10.44 16.84
CA TYR A 56 -3.66 -10.21 15.55
C TYR A 56 -4.64 -10.00 14.40
N ASP A 57 -5.94 -9.90 14.70
CA ASP A 57 -6.99 -9.68 13.70
C ASP A 57 -6.77 -8.39 12.90
N ASP A 58 -5.94 -7.47 13.38
CA ASP A 58 -5.56 -6.26 12.66
C ASP A 58 -4.03 -6.10 12.55
N PHE A 59 -3.25 -7.18 12.71
CA PHE A 59 -1.79 -7.10 12.60
C PHE A 59 -1.31 -7.32 11.16
N TYR A 60 -0.81 -6.23 10.57
CA TYR A 60 -0.21 -6.20 9.24
C TYR A 60 1.28 -5.92 9.30
N PHE A 61 2.03 -6.45 8.34
CA PHE A 61 3.43 -6.09 8.13
C PHE A 61 3.88 -6.30 6.69
N TRP A 62 4.95 -5.60 6.32
CA TRP A 62 5.67 -5.83 5.08
C TRP A 62 6.61 -7.00 5.23
N TYR A 63 6.72 -7.82 4.19
CA TYR A 63 7.65 -8.94 4.17
C TYR A 63 8.16 -9.27 2.78
N SER A 64 9.35 -9.87 2.73
CA SER A 64 9.85 -10.57 1.55
C SER A 64 9.77 -12.08 1.77
N ILE A 65 9.81 -12.85 0.69
CA ILE A 65 9.65 -14.30 0.75
C ILE A 65 10.91 -15.02 0.29
N LYS A 66 11.12 -16.23 0.82
CA LYS A 66 12.11 -17.20 0.34
C LYS A 66 11.45 -18.55 0.09
N LYS A 67 11.96 -19.28 -0.91
CA LYS A 67 11.61 -20.68 -1.13
C LYS A 67 12.44 -21.56 -0.19
N THR A 68 11.79 -22.54 0.41
CA THR A 68 12.40 -23.53 1.30
C THR A 68 11.95 -24.93 0.89
N VAL A 69 12.57 -25.97 1.46
CA VAL A 69 12.13 -27.36 1.27
C VAL A 69 10.70 -27.62 1.79
N LYS A 70 10.16 -26.74 2.67
CA LYS A 70 8.81 -26.84 3.25
C LYS A 70 7.78 -25.93 2.57
N GLY A 71 8.13 -25.32 1.45
CA GLY A 71 7.31 -24.31 0.77
C GLY A 71 7.84 -22.88 0.97
N ILE A 72 6.94 -21.90 1.03
CA ILE A 72 7.29 -20.48 1.08
C ILE A 72 7.30 -19.98 2.52
N SER A 73 8.39 -19.31 2.89
CA SER A 73 8.57 -18.69 4.21
C SER A 73 8.85 -17.21 4.02
N VAL A 74 8.53 -16.41 5.04
CA VAL A 74 9.06 -15.05 5.17
C VAL A 74 10.60 -15.12 5.19
N ASN A 75 11.22 -14.13 4.57
CA ASN A 75 12.65 -13.91 4.58
C ASN A 75 13.01 -12.72 5.47
N ASN A 76 12.43 -11.55 5.18
CA ASN A 76 12.55 -10.33 5.96
C ASN A 76 11.16 -9.84 6.38
N ILE A 77 11.08 -9.13 7.51
CA ILE A 77 9.86 -8.52 8.05
C ILE A 77 10.16 -7.07 8.42
N TRP A 78 9.24 -6.18 8.06
CA TRP A 78 9.28 -4.74 8.32
C TRP A 78 7.91 -4.28 8.82
N SER A 79 7.90 -3.51 9.91
CA SER A 79 6.63 -3.09 10.53
C SER A 79 6.00 -1.90 9.81
N CYS A 80 6.84 -1.07 9.19
CA CYS A 80 6.46 0.11 8.42
C CYS A 80 7.21 0.16 7.09
N TYR A 81 6.64 0.82 6.08
CA TYR A 81 7.27 1.07 4.78
C TYR A 81 8.60 1.80 4.91
N THR A 82 8.77 2.62 5.95
CA THR A 82 10.02 3.34 6.23
C THR A 82 11.16 2.42 6.67
N ASP A 83 10.83 1.24 7.20
CA ASP A 83 11.82 0.27 7.68
C ASP A 83 12.40 -0.59 6.55
N ILE A 84 11.80 -0.51 5.36
CA ILE A 84 12.19 -1.33 4.22
C ILE A 84 13.41 -0.70 3.56
N PRO A 85 14.53 -1.42 3.46
CA PRO A 85 15.73 -0.93 2.79
C PRO A 85 15.46 -0.61 1.31
N ASP A 86 16.06 0.46 0.82
CA ASP A 86 15.86 0.93 -0.55
C ASP A 86 16.30 -0.11 -1.59
N GLU A 87 17.30 -0.94 -1.26
CA GLU A 87 17.78 -2.05 -2.09
C GLU A 87 16.74 -3.17 -2.28
N GLU A 88 15.76 -3.30 -1.37
CA GLU A 88 14.65 -4.26 -1.51
C GLU A 88 13.55 -3.71 -2.43
N ILE A 89 13.38 -2.38 -2.46
CA ILE A 89 12.33 -1.68 -3.24
C ILE A 89 12.80 -1.42 -4.68
N THR A 90 14.05 -0.97 -4.84
CA THR A 90 14.63 -0.52 -6.11
C THR A 90 14.42 -1.50 -7.28
N PRO A 91 14.61 -2.82 -7.10
CA PRO A 91 14.39 -3.79 -8.17
C PRO A 91 12.94 -3.87 -8.67
N LEU A 92 11.96 -3.45 -7.86
CA LEU A 92 10.54 -3.52 -8.19
C LEU A 92 10.05 -2.30 -8.98
N LEU A 93 10.75 -1.17 -8.84
CA LEU A 93 10.31 0.15 -9.32
C LEU A 93 9.91 0.18 -10.79
N LYS A 94 10.68 -0.48 -11.66
CA LYS A 94 10.42 -0.52 -13.11
C LYS A 94 9.18 -1.33 -13.48
N GLY A 95 8.78 -2.30 -12.66
CA GLY A 95 7.64 -3.19 -12.93
C GLY A 95 6.30 -2.66 -12.41
N ILE A 96 6.28 -1.44 -11.85
CA ILE A 96 5.07 -0.77 -11.37
C ILE A 96 4.61 0.20 -12.44
N GLU A 97 3.70 -0.26 -13.28
CA GLU A 97 3.21 0.50 -14.43
C GLU A 97 1.69 0.67 -14.38
N PHE A 98 1.21 1.78 -14.93
CA PHE A 98 -0.20 2.04 -15.17
C PHE A 98 -0.37 2.70 -16.53
N HIS A 99 -1.24 2.10 -17.35
CA HIS A 99 -1.56 2.60 -18.68
C HIS A 99 -3.02 3.07 -18.74
N SER A 100 -3.25 4.22 -19.36
CA SER A 100 -4.59 4.78 -19.56
C SER A 100 -4.64 5.59 -20.86
N ASP A 101 -5.72 5.41 -21.62
CA ASP A 101 -6.02 6.24 -22.80
C ASP A 101 -6.59 7.62 -22.41
N ARG A 102 -7.10 7.75 -21.18
CA ARG A 102 -7.80 8.95 -20.70
C ARG A 102 -6.95 9.82 -19.77
N TYR A 103 -6.03 9.20 -19.04
CA TYR A 103 -5.20 9.88 -18.06
C TYR A 103 -3.72 9.64 -18.34
N GLU A 104 -2.86 10.42 -17.69
CA GLU A 104 -1.41 10.22 -17.78
C GLU A 104 -1.04 8.78 -17.40
N SER A 105 -0.34 8.11 -18.31
CA SER A 105 0.24 6.79 -18.07
C SER A 105 1.55 6.93 -17.29
N LYS A 106 1.91 5.93 -16.50
CA LYS A 106 3.13 5.91 -15.69
C LYS A 106 3.89 4.60 -15.89
N ASN A 107 5.16 4.72 -16.28
CA ASN A 107 6.04 3.59 -16.58
C ASN A 107 7.13 3.49 -15.50
N GLY A 108 6.83 2.82 -14.40
CA GLY A 108 7.69 2.73 -13.24
C GLY A 108 7.49 3.85 -12.23
N LEU A 109 8.01 3.63 -11.02
CA LEU A 109 8.04 4.61 -9.94
C LEU A 109 9.48 5.04 -9.63
N CYS A 110 9.69 6.25 -9.13
CA CYS A 110 10.89 6.56 -8.36
C CYS A 110 10.74 6.03 -6.92
N LEU A 111 11.83 6.01 -6.15
CA LEU A 111 11.82 5.49 -4.78
C LEU A 111 10.86 6.24 -3.86
N LEU A 112 10.81 7.57 -3.97
CA LEU A 112 9.91 8.41 -3.17
C LEU A 112 8.44 8.09 -3.48
N GLU A 113 8.09 8.00 -4.76
CA GLU A 113 6.75 7.61 -5.20
C GLU A 113 6.36 6.22 -4.69
N ALA A 114 7.27 5.24 -4.76
CA ALA A 114 7.02 3.91 -4.23
C ALA A 114 6.74 3.93 -2.72
N LYS A 115 7.53 4.68 -1.95
CA LYS A 115 7.28 4.84 -0.51
C LYS A 115 5.93 5.50 -0.21
N GLN A 116 5.51 6.49 -1.00
CA GLN A 116 4.19 7.11 -0.84
C GLN A 116 3.05 6.14 -1.20
N VAL A 117 3.19 5.33 -2.25
CA VAL A 117 2.22 4.27 -2.60
C VAL A 117 2.15 3.22 -1.48
N MET A 118 3.29 2.81 -0.92
CA MET A 118 3.33 1.86 0.20
C MET A 118 2.64 2.42 1.44
N HIS A 119 2.92 3.67 1.81
CA HIS A 119 2.24 4.37 2.91
C HIS A 119 0.72 4.44 2.70
N TYR A 120 0.29 4.77 1.48
CA TYR A 120 -1.13 4.80 1.13
C TYR A 120 -1.81 3.43 1.33
N ILE A 121 -1.12 2.34 0.96
CA ILE A 121 -1.60 0.97 1.15
C ILE A 121 -1.67 0.61 2.63
N GLU A 122 -0.72 1.04 3.45
CA GLU A 122 -0.76 0.85 4.90
C GLU A 122 -1.99 1.52 5.52
N ILE A 123 -2.25 2.78 5.17
CA ILE A 123 -3.46 3.50 5.63
C ILE A 123 -4.71 2.77 5.17
N PHE A 124 -4.78 2.34 3.91
CA PHE A 124 -5.93 1.61 3.39
C PHE A 124 -6.29 0.38 4.24
N LYS A 125 -5.29 -0.38 4.69
CA LYS A 125 -5.52 -1.59 5.49
C LYS A 125 -5.74 -1.30 6.98
N SER A 126 -4.91 -0.46 7.58
CA SER A 126 -4.99 -0.13 9.00
C SER A 126 -6.30 0.58 9.36
N GLU A 127 -6.77 1.48 8.50
CA GLU A 127 -8.03 2.20 8.65
C GLU A 127 -9.24 1.42 8.08
N LYS A 128 -9.05 0.14 7.71
CA LYS A 128 -10.10 -0.76 7.21
C LYS A 128 -10.91 -0.14 6.05
N CYS A 129 -10.23 0.61 5.20
CA CYS A 129 -10.86 1.29 4.07
C CYS A 129 -11.36 0.25 3.05
N THR A 130 -12.54 0.51 2.51
CA THR A 130 -13.10 -0.24 1.38
C THR A 130 -12.92 0.49 0.06
N GLU A 131 -12.65 1.80 0.10
CA GLU A 131 -12.47 2.67 -1.06
C GLU A 131 -11.26 3.59 -0.88
N GLN A 132 -10.56 3.89 -1.99
CA GLN A 132 -9.46 4.87 -1.99
C GLN A 132 -9.92 6.26 -1.49
N LYS A 133 -11.20 6.62 -1.69
CA LYS A 133 -11.74 7.87 -1.14
C LYS A 133 -11.59 7.94 0.38
N HIS A 134 -11.79 6.84 1.11
CA HIS A 134 -11.66 6.83 2.58
C HIS A 134 -10.22 7.13 3.02
N VAL A 135 -9.23 6.67 2.26
CA VAL A 135 -7.82 6.99 2.51
C VAL A 135 -7.56 8.47 2.26
N ASN A 136 -8.08 9.04 1.16
CA ASN A 136 -7.97 10.47 0.89
C ASN A 136 -8.62 11.30 2.02
N ASP A 137 -9.82 10.92 2.47
CA ASP A 137 -10.53 11.58 3.57
C ASP A 137 -9.76 11.45 4.90
N TYR A 138 -9.06 10.33 5.13
CA TYR A 138 -8.18 10.16 6.29
C TYR A 138 -6.96 11.09 6.21
N ILE A 139 -6.26 11.10 5.07
CA ILE A 139 -5.08 11.95 4.84
C ILE A 139 -5.44 13.43 5.03
N ASP A 140 -6.58 13.85 4.48
CA ASP A 140 -7.06 15.22 4.54
C ASP A 140 -7.38 15.67 5.97
N ARG A 141 -8.21 14.90 6.70
CA ARG A 141 -8.59 15.21 8.08
C ARG A 141 -7.42 15.26 9.06
N ASN A 142 -6.33 14.55 8.74
CA ASN A 142 -5.12 14.50 9.57
C ASN A 142 -3.99 15.41 9.06
N GLY A 143 -4.21 16.22 8.01
CA GLY A 143 -3.20 17.15 7.48
C GLY A 143 -1.97 16.46 6.88
N LEU A 144 -2.12 15.22 6.38
CA LEU A 144 -0.99 14.36 5.99
C LEU A 144 -0.58 14.51 4.52
N TRP A 145 -1.21 15.39 3.74
CA TRP A 145 -0.91 15.56 2.30
C TRP A 145 0.57 15.87 2.01
N HIS A 146 1.28 16.51 2.94
CA HIS A 146 2.72 16.76 2.84
C HIS A 146 3.56 15.47 2.71
N GLN A 147 3.04 14.33 3.17
CA GLN A 147 3.68 13.01 3.06
C GLN A 147 3.43 12.34 1.70
N PHE A 148 2.50 12.89 0.90
CA PHE A 148 2.06 12.34 -0.38
C PHE A 148 2.32 13.29 -1.54
N GLY A 149 3.33 14.17 -1.44
CA GLY A 149 3.54 15.26 -2.40
C GLY A 149 3.70 14.85 -3.87
N GLU A 150 4.21 13.64 -4.15
CA GLU A 150 4.32 13.15 -5.53
C GLU A 150 2.97 12.72 -6.09
N MET A 151 2.11 12.20 -5.19
CA MET A 151 0.80 11.65 -5.50
C MET A 151 -0.32 12.67 -5.40
N ALA A 152 -0.17 13.71 -4.59
CA ALA A 152 -1.26 14.58 -4.17
C ALA A 152 -1.79 15.47 -5.31
N SER A 153 -3.11 15.55 -5.41
CA SER A 153 -3.81 16.37 -6.39
C SER A 153 -5.13 16.94 -5.86
N TYR A 154 -5.58 18.00 -6.51
CA TYR A 154 -6.96 18.46 -6.47
C TYR A 154 -7.70 17.88 -7.65
N ASN A 155 -8.80 17.18 -7.36
CA ASN A 155 -9.57 16.38 -8.30
C ASN A 155 -10.98 16.94 -8.48
N ASP A 156 -11.45 16.98 -9.73
CA ASP A 156 -12.79 17.42 -10.08
C ASP A 156 -13.62 16.23 -10.57
N HIS A 157 -14.86 16.14 -10.12
CA HIS A 157 -15.84 15.10 -10.46
C HIS A 157 -17.17 15.74 -10.90
N GLY A 158 -17.10 16.62 -11.92
CA GLY A 158 -18.25 17.39 -12.40
C GLY A 158 -18.57 18.58 -11.49
N GLU A 159 -19.64 18.47 -10.69
CA GLU A 159 -20.07 19.53 -9.77
C GLU A 159 -19.17 19.65 -8.53
N TYR A 160 -18.48 18.57 -8.17
CA TYR A 160 -17.53 18.53 -7.07
C TYR A 160 -16.15 18.93 -7.58
N LYS A 161 -15.66 20.10 -7.16
CA LYS A 161 -14.39 20.67 -7.64
C LYS A 161 -13.36 20.82 -6.52
N ASN A 162 -12.09 20.73 -6.87
CA ASN A 162 -10.94 20.83 -5.99
C ASN A 162 -10.98 19.87 -4.79
N ILE A 163 -11.46 18.63 -5.01
CA ILE A 163 -11.49 17.62 -3.95
C ILE A 163 -10.07 17.10 -3.73
N PRO A 164 -9.53 17.16 -2.50
CA PRO A 164 -8.23 16.57 -2.19
C PRO A 164 -8.19 15.08 -2.51
N GLY A 165 -7.14 14.64 -3.19
CA GLY A 165 -6.99 13.27 -3.64
C GLY A 165 -5.58 12.98 -4.14
N ILE A 166 -5.47 11.90 -4.90
CA ILE A 166 -4.24 11.52 -5.59
C ILE A 166 -4.45 11.58 -7.10
N THR A 167 -3.36 11.76 -7.86
CA THR A 167 -3.42 11.86 -9.32
C THR A 167 -4.01 10.58 -9.93
N PRO A 168 -4.59 10.65 -11.13
CA PRO A 168 -5.22 9.48 -11.76
C PRO A 168 -4.26 8.31 -11.96
N ALA A 169 -2.99 8.60 -12.26
CA ALA A 169 -1.96 7.58 -12.44
C ALA A 169 -1.74 6.78 -11.15
N PHE A 170 -1.56 7.47 -10.02
CA PHE A 170 -1.39 6.79 -8.73
C PHE A 170 -2.66 6.11 -8.24
N TYR A 171 -3.83 6.70 -8.49
CA TYR A 171 -5.12 6.05 -8.22
C TYR A 171 -5.24 4.71 -8.96
N GLY A 172 -4.79 4.68 -10.23
CA GLY A 172 -4.71 3.49 -11.04
C GLY A 172 -3.74 2.43 -10.49
N ILE A 173 -2.50 2.84 -10.17
CA ILE A 173 -1.47 1.97 -9.60
C ILE A 173 -1.93 1.36 -8.28
N VAL A 174 -2.37 2.19 -7.33
CA VAL A 174 -2.85 1.73 -6.03
C VAL A 174 -4.02 0.77 -6.22
N GLY A 175 -5.00 1.14 -7.05
CA GLY A 175 -6.17 0.32 -7.35
C GLY A 175 -5.82 -1.07 -7.89
N GLN A 176 -4.82 -1.17 -8.76
CA GLN A 176 -4.32 -2.45 -9.27
C GLN A 176 -3.64 -3.27 -8.18
N ILE A 177 -2.77 -2.67 -7.35
CA ILE A 177 -2.04 -3.36 -6.28
C ILE A 177 -3.01 -3.93 -5.23
N ILE A 178 -3.96 -3.12 -4.76
CA ILE A 178 -4.94 -3.55 -3.75
C ILE A 178 -6.10 -4.36 -4.34
N ARG A 179 -6.12 -4.56 -5.66
CA ARG A 179 -7.14 -5.30 -6.42
C ARG A 179 -8.54 -4.79 -6.18
N MET A 180 -8.68 -3.47 -6.08
CA MET A 180 -9.99 -2.87 -5.88
C MET A 180 -10.87 -3.10 -7.11
N LYS A 181 -12.11 -3.54 -6.87
CA LYS A 181 -13.15 -3.48 -7.89
C LYS A 181 -13.47 -2.02 -8.18
N LYS A 182 -13.92 -1.73 -9.41
CA LYS A 182 -14.32 -0.38 -9.82
C LYS A 182 -15.31 0.20 -8.79
N GLY A 183 -14.97 1.35 -8.21
CA GLY A 183 -15.85 2.05 -7.27
C GLY A 183 -17.06 2.68 -7.98
N ASN A 184 -18.06 3.06 -7.20
CA ASN A 184 -19.31 3.67 -7.69
C ASN A 184 -19.23 5.21 -7.76
N GLY A 185 -18.05 5.80 -7.62
CA GLY A 185 -17.87 7.24 -7.62
C GLY A 185 -18.08 7.90 -8.99
N ASN A 186 -18.39 9.19 -8.98
CA ASN A 186 -18.48 10.00 -10.19
C ASN A 186 -17.16 9.96 -10.97
N PRO A 187 -17.21 9.95 -12.32
CA PRO A 187 -16.00 9.95 -13.13
C PRO A 187 -15.20 11.24 -12.90
N LEU A 188 -13.88 11.12 -12.85
CA LEU A 188 -12.98 12.25 -12.77
C LEU A 188 -13.05 13.07 -14.07
N THR A 189 -13.25 14.37 -13.97
CA THR A 189 -13.31 15.31 -15.10
C THR A 189 -12.02 16.12 -15.27
N ALA A 190 -11.33 16.45 -14.18
CA ALA A 190 -10.04 17.12 -14.20
C ALA A 190 -9.21 16.78 -12.96
N SER A 191 -7.90 16.97 -13.03
CA SER A 191 -6.97 16.80 -11.90
C SER A 191 -5.82 17.79 -12.05
N ARG A 192 -5.37 18.39 -10.95
CA ARG A 192 -4.20 19.27 -10.86
C ARG A 192 -3.33 18.84 -9.69
N LYS A 193 -2.01 18.72 -9.87
CA LYS A 193 -1.10 18.43 -8.75
C LYS A 193 -1.17 19.53 -7.68
N MET A 194 -1.09 19.13 -6.40
CA MET A 194 -1.08 20.11 -5.31
C MET A 194 0.18 20.99 -5.33
N SER A 195 1.33 20.43 -5.75
CA SER A 195 2.60 21.16 -5.91
C SER A 195 2.52 22.34 -6.87
N ASP A 196 1.60 22.30 -7.83
CA ASP A 196 1.45 23.32 -8.87
C ASP A 196 0.54 24.46 -8.41
N SER A 197 -0.01 24.36 -7.19
CA SER A 197 -0.83 25.42 -6.61
C SER A 197 0.10 26.48 -5.99
N PRO A 198 -0.10 27.77 -6.28
CA PRO A 198 0.73 28.82 -5.71
C PRO A 198 0.68 28.72 -4.19
N ILE A 199 1.86 28.79 -3.56
CA ILE A 199 1.97 28.94 -2.10
C ILE A 199 1.32 30.28 -1.77
N ILE A 200 0.07 30.25 -1.31
CA ILE A 200 -0.52 31.40 -0.63
C ILE A 200 0.10 31.36 0.75
N LEU A 201 1.19 32.10 0.94
CA LEU A 201 1.68 32.47 2.27
C LEU A 201 0.53 33.26 2.93
N MET A 202 -0.16 32.60 3.87
CA MET A 202 -0.99 33.27 4.87
C MET A 202 -0.15 33.57 6.10
#